data_AF-A0ABD0XSY9-F1
#
_entry.id   AF-A0ABD0XSY9-F1
#
_cell.length_a   1.000
_cell.length_b   1.000
_cell.length_c   1.000
_cell.angle_alpha   90.00
_cell.angle_beta   90.00
_cell.angle_gamma   90.00
#
_symmetry.space_group_name_H-M   'P 1'
#
loop_
_entity.id
_entity.type
_entity.pdbx_description
1 polymer ?
#
loop_
_entity_poly.entity_id
_entity_poly.type
_entity_poly.pdbx_seq_one_letter_code
_entity_poly.pdbx_strand_id
1 'polypeptide(L)'
;TFQEEYKYLNLLRKVIYTGTFQTDFTGNGNFSLFGEQMKFTLKGGLIPILTTRKLRWRNLIEELLWIVRGSINSKELAEKKVHIWDFNGSREFLNAIKLKDRMEGDLGPVWGFQWRHYGAKYIGMNCDYANQGIDQLKNLIDTIRNNPDDQKTVMIDWNPVDEELMAVAPRFCLAQFYVANRELSCHLYQGSAEMSTEVPMSMARYALLTHMVAHVTKLEVFIHK
;
A
#
# COMPACT_ATOMS: atom_id res chain seq x y z
N THR A 1 0.47 -5.47 21.13
CA THR A 1 1.09 -6.25 22.22
C THR A 1 1.79 -7.46 21.63
N PHE A 2 2.78 -8.04 22.31
CA PHE A 2 3.51 -9.25 21.86
C PHE A 2 2.60 -10.38 21.33
N GLN A 3 1.39 -10.51 21.89
CA GLN A 3 0.40 -11.50 21.48
C GLN A 3 -0.08 -11.34 20.02
N GLU A 4 -0.17 -10.12 19.50
CA GLU A 4 -0.63 -9.92 18.12
C GLU A 4 0.46 -10.22 17.08
N GLU A 5 1.72 -10.02 17.43
CA GLU A 5 2.85 -10.34 16.54
C GLU A 5 2.94 -11.84 16.22
N TYR A 6 2.47 -12.70 17.13
CA TYR A 6 2.33 -14.13 16.84
C TYR A 6 1.43 -14.43 15.65
N LYS A 7 0.49 -13.56 15.27
CA LYS A 7 -0.33 -13.75 14.05
C LYS A 7 0.57 -13.78 12.81
N TYR A 8 1.53 -12.84 12.73
CA TYR A 8 2.53 -12.80 11.67
C TYR A 8 3.52 -13.98 11.77
N LEU A 9 4.07 -14.25 12.97
CA LEU A 9 5.07 -15.31 13.14
C LEU A 9 4.48 -16.71 12.87
N ASN A 10 3.24 -16.96 13.28
CA ASN A 10 2.55 -18.22 13.03
C ASN A 10 2.23 -18.39 11.54
N LEU A 11 1.83 -17.32 10.85
CA LEU A 11 1.63 -17.37 9.42
C LEU A 11 2.93 -17.63 8.66
N LEU A 12 4.02 -16.92 9.00
CA LEU A 12 5.35 -17.17 8.44
C LEU A 12 5.78 -18.63 8.68
N ARG A 13 5.57 -19.14 9.89
CA ARG A 13 5.84 -20.54 10.24
C ARG A 13 5.02 -21.50 9.39
N LYS A 14 3.72 -21.22 9.21
CA LYS A 14 2.82 -22.02 8.36
C LYS A 14 3.32 -22.07 6.92
N VAL A 15 3.70 -20.93 6.34
CA VAL A 15 4.28 -20.86 4.99
C VAL A 15 5.51 -21.76 4.87
N ILE A 16 6.43 -21.70 5.83
CA ILE A 16 7.67 -22.50 5.81
C ILE A 16 7.40 -24.01 5.90
N TYR A 17 6.51 -24.44 6.81
CA TYR A 17 6.34 -25.86 7.10
C TYR A 17 5.27 -26.56 6.26
N THR A 18 4.27 -25.84 5.77
CA THR A 18 3.14 -26.42 5.03
C THR A 18 2.93 -25.79 3.65
N GLY A 19 3.73 -24.77 3.29
CA GLY A 19 3.63 -24.13 1.99
C GLY A 19 4.00 -25.07 0.85
N THR A 20 3.43 -24.82 -0.33
CA THR A 20 3.84 -25.50 -1.56
C THR A 20 5.07 -24.79 -2.10
N PHE A 21 6.13 -25.54 -2.34
CA PHE A 21 7.33 -25.05 -3.01
C PHE A 21 7.04 -24.80 -4.49
N GLN A 22 7.38 -23.60 -4.98
CA GLN A 22 7.29 -23.21 -6.39
C GLN A 22 8.55 -22.44 -6.77
N THR A 23 9.00 -22.61 -8.00
CA THR A 23 10.08 -21.81 -8.59
C THR A 23 9.49 -20.65 -9.38
N ASP A 24 10.02 -19.45 -9.19
CA ASP A 24 9.68 -18.31 -10.03
C ASP A 24 10.44 -18.33 -11.37
N PHE A 25 10.12 -17.38 -12.25
CA PHE A 25 10.73 -17.23 -13.58
C PHE A 25 12.24 -16.91 -13.54
N THR A 26 12.79 -16.55 -12.37
CA THR A 26 14.22 -16.30 -12.16
C THR A 26 14.97 -17.54 -11.66
N GLY A 27 14.26 -18.66 -11.42
CA GLY A 27 14.81 -19.89 -10.88
C GLY A 27 14.93 -19.89 -9.36
N ASN A 28 14.48 -18.83 -8.68
CA ASN A 28 14.45 -18.77 -7.23
C ASN A 28 13.22 -19.54 -6.71
N GLY A 29 13.45 -20.38 -5.69
CA GLY A 29 12.41 -21.19 -5.06
C GLY A 29 11.78 -20.50 -3.87
N ASN A 30 10.44 -20.50 -3.79
CA ASN A 30 9.68 -19.95 -2.67
C ASN A 30 8.63 -20.94 -2.18
N PHE A 31 8.36 -20.92 -0.87
CA PHE A 31 7.19 -21.59 -0.29
C PHE A 31 6.01 -20.63 -0.28
N SER A 32 4.84 -21.12 -0.68
CA SER A 32 3.64 -20.29 -0.82
C SER A 32 2.39 -20.96 -0.23
N LEU A 33 1.47 -20.12 0.24
CA LEU A 33 0.10 -20.45 0.63
C LEU A 33 -0.85 -19.47 -0.06
N PHE A 34 -2.13 -19.82 -0.18
CA PHE A 34 -3.14 -18.98 -0.82
C PHE A 34 -4.33 -18.75 0.12
N GLY A 35 -4.82 -17.50 0.19
CA GLY A 35 -6.02 -17.14 0.94
C GLY A 35 -5.82 -16.99 2.46
N GLU A 36 -4.62 -16.62 2.91
CA GLU A 36 -4.33 -16.41 4.33
C GLU A 36 -4.79 -15.02 4.80
N GLN A 37 -5.20 -14.92 6.07
CA GLN A 37 -5.71 -13.66 6.64
C GLN A 37 -5.11 -13.39 8.02
N MET A 38 -4.76 -12.13 8.27
CA MET A 38 -4.40 -11.62 9.59
C MET A 38 -5.28 -10.44 9.97
N LYS A 39 -5.56 -10.29 11.27
CA LYS A 39 -6.37 -9.20 11.83
C LYS A 39 -5.62 -8.59 13.01
N PHE A 40 -5.48 -7.27 13.09
CA PHE A 40 -4.73 -6.57 14.15
C PHE A 40 -5.58 -5.51 14.82
N THR A 41 -5.61 -5.46 16.15
CA THR A 41 -6.32 -4.37 16.83
C THR A 41 -5.55 -3.07 16.69
N LEU A 42 -6.27 -2.00 16.32
CA LEU A 42 -5.72 -0.64 16.28
C LEU A 42 -6.16 0.19 17.50
N LYS A 43 -6.98 -0.37 18.39
CA LYS A 43 -7.54 0.34 19.56
C LYS A 43 -6.46 0.99 20.41
N GLY A 44 -6.77 2.18 20.94
CA GLY A 44 -5.85 2.91 21.82
C GLY A 44 -4.60 3.42 21.11
N GLY A 45 -4.65 3.66 19.80
CA GLY A 45 -3.51 4.19 19.04
C GLY A 45 -2.48 3.12 18.65
N LEU A 46 -2.82 1.83 18.74
CA LEU A 46 -1.87 0.75 18.42
C LEU A 46 -1.60 0.66 16.92
N ILE A 47 -0.34 0.44 16.56
CA ILE A 47 0.11 0.16 15.20
C ILE A 47 0.87 -1.17 15.23
N PRO A 48 0.55 -2.14 14.35
CA PRO A 48 1.17 -3.46 14.32
C PRO A 48 2.56 -3.39 13.69
N ILE A 49 3.53 -2.83 14.42
CA ILE A 49 4.94 -2.82 14.06
C ILE A 49 5.58 -4.07 14.67
N LEU A 50 6.30 -4.84 13.86
CA LEU A 50 7.03 -6.00 14.37
C LEU A 50 8.12 -5.57 15.36
N THR A 51 8.27 -6.32 16.45
CA THR A 51 9.34 -6.13 17.45
C THR A 51 10.50 -7.09 17.24
N THR A 52 10.25 -8.21 16.55
CA THR A 52 11.28 -9.20 16.15
C THR A 52 12.23 -8.71 15.06
N ARG A 53 11.88 -7.61 14.38
CA ARG A 53 12.71 -6.96 13.37
C ARG A 53 12.51 -5.45 13.41
N LYS A 54 13.60 -4.69 13.30
CA LYS A 54 13.53 -3.23 13.18
C LYS A 54 12.91 -2.81 11.85
N LEU A 55 11.81 -2.06 11.91
CA LEU A 55 11.16 -1.43 10.76
C LEU A 55 11.71 -0.02 10.55
N ARG A 56 11.92 0.39 9.28
CA ARG A 56 12.39 1.75 8.94
C ARG A 56 11.22 2.73 8.97
N TRP A 57 10.79 3.13 10.17
CA TRP A 57 9.58 3.91 10.41
C TRP A 57 9.51 5.23 9.62
N ARG A 58 10.62 5.97 9.53
CA ARG A 58 10.70 7.20 8.73
C ARG A 58 10.35 6.94 7.26
N ASN A 59 10.89 5.87 6.68
CA ASN A 59 10.64 5.54 5.28
C ASN A 59 9.16 5.25 5.05
N LEU A 60 8.53 4.52 5.96
CA LEU A 60 7.10 4.20 5.90
C LEU A 60 6.23 5.46 5.92
N ILE A 61 6.50 6.39 6.84
CA ILE A 61 5.73 7.64 6.93
C ILE A 61 5.92 8.50 5.69
N GLU A 62 7.17 8.74 5.27
CA GLU A 62 7.45 9.61 4.12
C GLU A 62 6.86 9.05 2.83
N GLU A 63 6.93 7.73 2.64
CA GLU A 63 6.27 7.05 1.53
C GLU A 63 4.75 7.19 1.60
N LEU A 64 4.13 6.95 2.75
CA LEU A 64 2.68 7.11 2.88
C LEU A 64 2.23 8.55 2.55
N LEU A 65 2.95 9.56 3.05
CA LEU A 65 2.66 10.95 2.73
C LEU A 65 2.87 11.27 1.25
N TRP A 66 3.88 10.67 0.62
CA TRP A 66 4.16 10.75 -0.81
C TRP A 66 3.05 10.11 -1.66
N ILE A 67 2.51 8.97 -1.24
CA ILE A 67 1.33 8.33 -1.87
C ILE A 67 0.09 9.23 -1.69
N VAL A 68 -0.17 9.70 -0.46
CA VAL A 68 -1.35 10.54 -0.14
C VAL A 68 -1.39 11.80 -0.99
N ARG A 69 -0.26 12.43 -1.30
CA ARG A 69 -0.22 13.62 -2.18
C ARG A 69 -0.35 13.30 -3.67
N GLY A 70 -0.36 12.03 -4.06
CA GLY A 70 -0.43 11.61 -5.45
C GLY A 70 0.89 11.66 -6.21
N SER A 71 2.03 11.75 -5.52
CA SER A 71 3.33 11.84 -6.20
C SER A 71 3.75 10.50 -6.78
N ILE A 72 4.52 10.59 -7.86
CA ILE A 72 5.07 9.48 -8.64
C ILE A 72 6.56 9.70 -8.96
N ASN A 73 7.16 10.74 -8.40
CA ASN A 73 8.57 11.06 -8.56
C ASN A 73 9.36 10.52 -7.36
N SER A 74 10.20 9.50 -7.57
CA SER A 74 11.03 8.91 -6.51
C SER A 74 12.08 9.87 -5.95
N LYS A 75 12.48 10.90 -6.71
CA LYS A 75 13.49 11.89 -6.27
C LYS A 75 12.99 12.73 -5.09
N GLU A 76 11.68 12.96 -4.96
CA GLU A 76 11.10 13.63 -3.78
C GLU A 76 11.41 12.88 -2.47
N LEU A 77 11.43 11.54 -2.52
CA LEU A 77 11.79 10.71 -1.38
C LEU A 77 13.30 10.72 -1.15
N ALA A 78 14.09 10.64 -2.22
CA ALA A 78 15.56 10.71 -2.14
C ALA A 78 16.06 12.02 -1.52
N GLU A 79 15.44 13.17 -1.86
CA GLU A 79 15.70 14.49 -1.25
C GLU A 79 15.49 14.47 0.28
N LYS A 80 14.55 13.64 0.75
CA LYS A 80 14.27 13.41 2.17
C LYS A 80 15.11 12.28 2.79
N LYS A 81 16.12 11.78 2.08
CA LYS A 81 17.00 10.66 2.47
C LYS A 81 16.25 9.32 2.58
N VAL A 82 15.20 9.14 1.79
CA VAL A 82 14.40 7.92 1.70
C VAL A 82 14.58 7.29 0.32
N HIS A 83 15.46 6.30 0.24
CA HIS A 83 15.96 5.73 -1.03
C HIS A 83 15.27 4.43 -1.43
N ILE A 84 14.01 4.23 -1.03
CA ILE A 84 13.30 2.93 -1.23
C ILE A 84 12.91 2.66 -2.68
N TRP A 85 12.85 3.71 -3.52
CA TRP A 85 12.46 3.63 -4.93
C TRP A 85 13.57 4.08 -5.90
N ASP A 86 14.79 4.29 -5.41
CA ASP A 86 15.92 4.74 -6.23
C ASP A 86 16.24 3.75 -7.35
N PHE A 87 16.26 2.45 -7.02
CA PHE A 87 16.51 1.39 -7.99
C PHE A 87 15.44 1.36 -9.08
N ASN A 88 14.16 1.39 -8.70
CA ASN A 88 13.05 1.33 -9.66
C ASN A 88 12.91 2.60 -10.51
N GLY A 89 13.37 3.74 -9.98
CA GLY A 89 13.42 5.00 -10.71
C GLY A 89 14.69 5.20 -11.54
N SER A 90 15.68 4.31 -11.46
CA SER A 90 16.98 4.49 -12.13
C SER A 90 16.86 4.37 -13.64
N ARG A 91 17.75 5.06 -14.38
CA ARG A 91 17.79 4.96 -15.84
C ARG A 91 18.00 3.52 -16.31
N GLU A 92 18.85 2.76 -15.64
CA GLU A 92 19.14 1.36 -15.96
C GLU A 92 17.90 0.49 -15.83
N PHE A 93 17.16 0.63 -14.72
CA PHE A 93 15.96 -0.17 -14.49
C PHE A 93 14.84 0.18 -15.47
N LEU A 94 14.55 1.48 -15.67
CA LEU A 94 13.53 1.94 -16.61
C LEU A 94 13.83 1.46 -18.04
N ASN A 95 15.10 1.47 -18.46
CA ASN A 95 15.51 0.92 -19.74
C ASN A 95 15.29 -0.59 -19.83
N ALA A 96 15.58 -1.34 -18.75
CA ALA A 96 15.42 -2.78 -18.70
C ALA A 96 13.95 -3.22 -18.83
N ILE A 97 13.02 -2.43 -18.26
CA ILE A 97 11.57 -2.67 -18.38
C ILE A 97 10.93 -1.95 -19.58
N LYS A 98 11.74 -1.52 -20.57
CA LYS A 98 11.30 -0.92 -21.84
C LYS A 98 10.60 0.44 -21.73
N LEU A 99 10.74 1.15 -20.60
CA LEU A 99 10.25 2.52 -20.40
C LEU A 99 11.36 3.55 -20.73
N LYS A 100 11.92 3.49 -21.95
CA LYS A 100 13.12 4.26 -22.32
C LYS A 100 12.91 5.78 -22.36
N ASP A 101 11.73 6.22 -22.78
CA ASP A 101 11.39 7.66 -22.87
C ASP A 101 11.00 8.27 -21.51
N ARG A 102 10.89 7.43 -20.47
CA ARG A 102 10.58 7.85 -19.10
C ARG A 102 11.74 8.67 -18.53
N MET A 103 11.43 9.75 -17.80
CA MET A 103 12.44 10.49 -17.06
C MET A 103 12.96 9.66 -15.88
N GLU A 104 14.23 9.81 -15.54
CA GLU A 104 14.77 9.15 -14.36
C GLU A 104 14.09 9.67 -13.09
N GLY A 105 13.63 8.76 -12.24
CA GLY A 105 12.83 9.00 -11.05
C GLY A 105 11.32 8.91 -11.28
N ASP A 106 10.86 8.89 -12.53
CA ASP A 106 9.43 8.81 -12.86
C ASP A 106 8.96 7.35 -12.80
N LEU A 107 8.19 7.02 -11.75
CA LEU A 107 7.70 5.67 -11.51
C LEU A 107 6.46 5.33 -12.35
N GLY A 108 5.93 6.26 -13.13
CA GLY A 108 4.67 6.08 -13.84
C GLY A 108 3.45 6.19 -12.92
N PRO A 109 2.26 5.80 -13.38
CA PRO A 109 0.99 5.96 -12.66
C PRO A 109 0.81 4.94 -11.52
N VAL A 110 1.75 4.89 -10.56
CA VAL A 110 1.74 3.99 -9.39
C VAL A 110 0.75 4.46 -8.30
N TRP A 111 0.85 3.92 -7.09
CA TRP A 111 -0.12 4.08 -5.98
C TRP A 111 -0.67 5.50 -5.82
N GLY A 112 0.20 6.51 -5.64
CA GLY A 112 -0.26 7.88 -5.42
C GLY A 112 -1.13 8.39 -6.55
N PHE A 113 -0.73 8.14 -7.80
CA PHE A 113 -1.52 8.50 -8.97
C PHE A 113 -2.87 7.78 -8.97
N GLN A 114 -2.90 6.47 -8.70
CA GLN A 114 -4.15 5.72 -8.63
C GLN A 114 -5.05 6.21 -7.48
N TRP A 115 -4.50 6.66 -6.35
CA TRP A 115 -5.30 7.17 -5.23
C TRP A 115 -5.97 8.51 -5.54
N ARG A 116 -5.30 9.37 -6.29
CA ARG A 116 -5.72 10.78 -6.47
C ARG A 116 -6.29 11.07 -7.86
N HIS A 117 -5.94 10.25 -8.85
CA HIS A 117 -6.17 10.46 -10.28
C HIS A 117 -6.55 9.18 -11.02
N TYR A 118 -7.27 8.24 -10.37
CA TYR A 118 -7.60 6.94 -10.98
C TYR A 118 -8.30 7.12 -12.34
N GLY A 119 -7.78 6.43 -13.36
CA GLY A 119 -8.30 6.50 -14.74
C GLY A 119 -7.95 7.78 -15.52
N ALA A 120 -7.19 8.71 -14.94
CA ALA A 120 -6.61 9.82 -15.70
C ALA A 120 -5.54 9.30 -16.67
N LYS A 121 -5.43 9.90 -17.85
CA LYS A 121 -4.35 9.57 -18.78
C LYS A 121 -3.03 10.09 -18.23
N TYR A 122 -2.14 9.18 -17.87
CA TYR A 122 -0.79 9.56 -17.45
C TYR A 122 0.07 10.04 -18.65
N ILE A 123 0.80 11.13 -18.44
CA ILE A 123 1.61 11.83 -19.46
C ILE A 123 3.09 11.89 -19.04
N GLY A 124 3.36 12.21 -17.76
CA GLY A 124 4.70 12.28 -17.15
C GLY A 124 4.64 12.79 -15.70
N MET A 125 5.70 12.57 -14.91
CA MET A 125 5.72 12.94 -13.48
C MET A 125 5.63 14.43 -13.17
N ASN A 126 5.97 15.31 -14.13
CA ASN A 126 5.97 16.77 -13.93
C ASN A 126 4.68 17.45 -14.40
N CYS A 127 3.69 16.67 -14.86
CA CYS A 127 2.41 17.20 -15.31
C CYS A 127 1.48 17.49 -14.13
N ASP A 128 0.62 18.50 -14.29
CA ASP A 128 -0.46 18.76 -13.34
C ASP A 128 -1.67 17.86 -13.67
N TYR A 129 -2.04 17.02 -12.71
CA TYR A 129 -3.20 16.13 -12.80
C TYR A 129 -4.40 16.62 -11.98
N ALA A 130 -4.37 17.86 -11.47
CA ALA A 130 -5.48 18.43 -10.71
C ALA A 130 -6.81 18.28 -11.48
N ASN A 131 -7.82 17.78 -10.77
CA ASN A 131 -9.17 17.52 -11.29
C ASN A 131 -9.24 16.52 -12.46
N GLN A 132 -8.20 15.71 -12.68
CA GLN A 132 -8.21 14.60 -13.63
C GLN A 132 -8.45 13.27 -12.92
N GLY A 133 -9.23 12.40 -13.57
CA GLY A 133 -9.55 11.07 -13.04
C GLY A 133 -10.46 11.12 -11.82
N ILE A 134 -10.42 10.06 -11.02
CA ILE A 134 -11.19 9.91 -9.79
C ILE A 134 -10.24 10.03 -8.58
N ASP A 135 -10.51 11.01 -7.70
CA ASP A 135 -9.83 11.14 -6.41
C ASP A 135 -10.47 10.17 -5.40
N GLN A 136 -9.98 8.92 -5.40
CA GLN A 136 -10.50 7.84 -4.56
C GLN A 136 -10.36 8.17 -3.07
N LEU A 137 -9.22 8.74 -2.66
CA LEU A 137 -8.98 9.08 -1.26
C LEU A 137 -9.93 10.18 -0.76
N LYS A 138 -10.15 11.22 -1.58
CA LYS A 138 -11.12 12.27 -1.26
C LYS A 138 -12.54 11.69 -1.17
N ASN A 139 -12.94 10.92 -2.18
CA ASN A 139 -14.27 10.29 -2.20
C ASN A 139 -14.48 9.38 -1.00
N LEU A 140 -13.48 8.60 -0.61
CA LEU A 140 -13.52 7.76 0.59
C LEU A 140 -13.77 8.59 1.86
N ILE A 141 -13.00 9.66 2.07
CA ILE A 141 -13.15 10.53 3.24
C ILE A 141 -14.52 11.21 3.25
N ASP A 142 -14.97 11.70 2.11
CA ASP A 142 -16.27 12.35 1.96
C ASP A 142 -17.43 11.38 2.21
N THR A 143 -17.33 10.13 1.72
CA THR A 143 -18.31 9.07 1.99
C THR A 143 -18.34 8.72 3.47
N ILE A 144 -17.19 8.49 4.12
CA ILE A 144 -17.15 8.17 5.55
C ILE A 144 -17.81 9.27 6.41
N ARG A 145 -17.64 10.55 6.04
CA ARG A 145 -18.23 11.67 6.78
C ARG A 145 -19.73 11.79 6.59
N ASN A 146 -20.22 11.58 5.36
CA ASN A 146 -21.58 11.94 4.98
C ASN A 146 -22.52 10.73 4.87
N ASN A 147 -21.97 9.54 4.65
CA ASN A 147 -22.69 8.28 4.50
C ASN A 147 -21.86 7.10 5.06
N PRO A 148 -21.59 7.07 6.39
CA PRO A 148 -20.70 6.08 7.02
C PRO A 148 -21.16 4.63 6.87
N ASP A 149 -22.46 4.38 6.65
CA ASP A 149 -23.02 3.04 6.48
C ASP A 149 -22.83 2.49 5.04
N ASP A 150 -22.16 3.26 4.16
CA ASP A 150 -21.90 2.85 2.80
C ASP A 150 -20.96 1.64 2.72
N GLN A 151 -21.49 0.54 2.21
CA GLN A 151 -20.78 -0.74 2.09
C GLN A 151 -19.79 -0.79 0.92
N LYS A 152 -19.71 0.27 0.10
CA LYS A 152 -18.91 0.36 -1.11
C LYS A 152 -17.72 1.32 -0.96
N THR A 153 -17.40 1.71 0.28
CA THR A 153 -16.24 2.56 0.58
C THR A 153 -14.92 1.78 0.36
N VAL A 154 -14.37 1.87 -0.85
CA VAL A 154 -13.19 1.12 -1.31
C VAL A 154 -12.21 2.06 -2.02
N MET A 155 -10.91 1.82 -1.86
CA MET A 155 -9.86 2.33 -2.75
C MET A 155 -9.23 1.16 -3.51
N ILE A 156 -8.97 1.35 -4.80
CA ILE A 156 -8.39 0.34 -5.69
C ILE A 156 -7.04 0.85 -6.19
N ASP A 157 -6.01 0.04 -6.01
CA ASP A 157 -4.63 0.35 -6.45
C ASP A 157 -4.33 -0.25 -7.83
N TRP A 158 -4.97 -1.37 -8.16
CA TRP A 158 -4.70 -2.10 -9.39
C TRP A 158 -5.56 -1.60 -10.55
N ASN A 159 -4.93 -0.92 -11.51
CA ASN A 159 -5.54 -0.50 -12.77
C ASN A 159 -4.91 -1.25 -13.95
N PRO A 160 -5.60 -2.22 -14.56
CA PRO A 160 -5.08 -3.01 -15.68
C PRO A 160 -4.72 -2.18 -16.92
N VAL A 161 -5.32 -1.00 -17.10
CA VAL A 161 -5.04 -0.12 -18.24
C VAL A 161 -3.66 0.53 -18.13
N ASP A 162 -3.23 0.78 -16.90
CA ASP A 162 -2.00 1.53 -16.61
C ASP A 162 -0.82 0.64 -16.24
N GLU A 163 -1.02 -0.67 -16.04
CA GLU A 163 -0.02 -1.59 -15.48
C GLU A 163 1.30 -1.58 -16.26
N GLU A 164 1.25 -1.59 -17.59
CA GLU A 164 2.44 -1.55 -18.45
C GLU A 164 3.18 -0.21 -18.41
N LEU A 165 2.57 0.85 -17.87
CA LEU A 165 3.17 2.18 -17.74
C LEU A 165 3.94 2.35 -16.43
N MET A 166 3.71 1.47 -15.46
CA MET A 166 4.27 1.55 -14.11
C MET A 166 5.66 0.95 -14.06
N ALA A 167 6.58 1.62 -13.35
CA ALA A 167 7.88 1.04 -13.07
C ALA A 167 7.78 -0.18 -12.14
N VAL A 168 6.79 -0.19 -11.25
CA VAL A 168 6.50 -1.31 -10.35
C VAL A 168 4.99 -1.46 -10.26
N ALA A 169 4.48 -2.61 -10.70
CA ALA A 169 3.07 -2.94 -10.55
C ALA A 169 2.69 -3.05 -9.07
N PRO A 170 1.51 -2.55 -8.66
CA PRO A 170 1.07 -2.61 -7.28
C PRO A 170 0.77 -4.07 -6.90
N ARG A 171 1.35 -4.52 -5.77
CA ARG A 171 1.01 -5.83 -5.17
C ARG A 171 -0.27 -5.77 -4.32
N PHE A 172 -0.70 -4.57 -3.95
CA PHE A 172 -1.99 -4.28 -3.33
C PHE A 172 -3.04 -4.16 -4.44
N CYS A 173 -4.20 -4.77 -4.25
CA CYS A 173 -5.29 -4.61 -5.23
C CYS A 173 -6.32 -3.60 -4.73
N LEU A 174 -6.79 -3.75 -3.49
CA LEU A 174 -7.82 -2.87 -2.91
C LEU A 174 -7.72 -2.78 -1.39
N ALA A 175 -8.24 -1.69 -0.85
CA ALA A 175 -8.51 -1.49 0.57
C ALA A 175 -9.97 -1.07 0.77
N GLN A 176 -10.73 -1.86 1.53
CA GLN A 176 -12.11 -1.56 1.90
C GLN A 176 -12.17 -1.00 3.31
N PHE A 177 -12.94 0.06 3.50
CA PHE A 177 -13.18 0.69 4.80
C PHE A 177 -14.60 0.44 5.26
N TYR A 178 -14.77 0.26 6.56
CA TYR A 178 -16.04 -0.07 7.18
C TYR A 178 -16.20 0.71 8.48
N VAL A 179 -17.35 1.36 8.65
CA VAL A 179 -17.69 2.10 9.87
C VAL A 179 -18.79 1.35 10.61
N ALA A 180 -18.58 1.11 11.90
CA ALA A 180 -19.61 0.61 12.80
C ALA A 180 -19.37 1.14 14.20
N ASN A 181 -20.43 1.51 14.93
CA ASN A 181 -20.34 2.01 16.31
C ASN A 181 -19.36 3.19 16.48
N ARG A 182 -19.27 4.08 15.48
CA ARG A 182 -18.30 5.18 15.40
C ARG A 182 -16.82 4.76 15.36
N GLU A 183 -16.58 3.49 15.05
CA GLU A 183 -15.24 2.95 14.88
C GLU A 183 -14.99 2.58 13.40
N LEU A 184 -13.80 2.90 12.90
CA LEU A 184 -13.34 2.64 11.54
C LEU A 184 -12.45 1.40 11.49
N SER A 185 -12.76 0.49 10.58
CA SER A 185 -11.95 -0.69 10.21
C SER A 185 -11.46 -0.57 8.77
N CYS A 186 -10.33 -1.20 8.46
CA CYS A 186 -9.78 -1.31 7.11
C CYS A 186 -9.41 -2.77 6.81
N HIS A 187 -9.81 -3.26 5.64
CA HIS A 187 -9.41 -4.56 5.10
C HIS A 187 -8.60 -4.34 3.83
N LEU A 188 -7.33 -4.73 3.86
CA LEU A 188 -6.42 -4.72 2.72
C LEU A 188 -6.39 -6.09 2.05
N TYR A 189 -6.58 -6.12 0.73
CA TYR A 189 -6.33 -7.30 -0.09
C TYR A 189 -5.01 -7.13 -0.86
N GLN A 190 -4.11 -8.10 -0.67
CA GLN A 190 -2.82 -8.18 -1.38
C GLN A 190 -2.87 -9.34 -2.38
N GLY A 191 -2.68 -9.05 -3.67
CA GLY A 191 -2.62 -10.09 -4.70
C GLY A 191 -1.32 -10.90 -4.66
N SER A 192 -0.26 -10.30 -4.11
CA SER A 192 1.01 -10.96 -3.77
C SER A 192 1.55 -10.39 -2.46
N ALA A 193 2.15 -11.25 -1.63
CA ALA A 193 2.56 -10.89 -0.28
C ALA A 193 3.89 -11.55 0.09
N GLU A 194 4.98 -10.80 -0.02
CA GLU A 194 6.29 -11.25 0.46
C GLU A 194 6.35 -11.14 1.99
N MET A 195 6.29 -12.29 2.67
CA MET A 195 6.18 -12.34 4.13
C MET A 195 7.33 -11.65 4.85
N SER A 196 8.57 -11.77 4.36
CA SER A 196 9.75 -11.32 5.10
C SER A 196 9.95 -9.80 5.08
N THR A 197 9.49 -9.10 4.04
CA THR A 197 9.79 -7.68 3.78
C THR A 197 8.53 -6.84 3.66
N GLU A 198 7.62 -7.20 2.76
CA GLU A 198 6.47 -6.37 2.38
C GLU A 198 5.34 -6.43 3.35
N VAL A 199 4.97 -7.62 3.82
CA VAL A 199 3.86 -7.79 4.76
C VAL A 199 4.03 -6.94 6.02
N PRO A 200 5.20 -6.91 6.70
CA PRO A 200 5.43 -6.04 7.85
C PRO A 200 5.23 -4.55 7.54
N MET A 201 5.72 -4.09 6.38
CA MET A 201 5.57 -2.69 5.95
C MET A 201 4.11 -2.36 5.64
N SER A 202 3.40 -3.28 4.97
CA SER A 202 2.01 -3.12 4.54
C SER A 202 1.06 -3.04 5.73
N MET A 203 1.23 -3.95 6.70
CA MET A 203 0.47 -3.94 7.96
C MET A 203 0.60 -2.60 8.67
N ALA A 204 1.83 -2.11 8.85
CA ALA A 204 2.08 -0.85 9.53
C ALA A 204 1.59 0.37 8.71
N ARG A 205 1.75 0.36 7.38
CA ARG A 205 1.33 1.44 6.47
C ARG A 205 -0.19 1.60 6.48
N TYR A 206 -0.94 0.51 6.28
CA TYR A 206 -2.40 0.56 6.25
C TYR A 206 -3.01 0.76 7.63
N ALA A 207 -2.37 0.30 8.71
CA ALA A 207 -2.76 0.69 10.07
C ALA A 207 -2.62 2.21 10.27
N LEU A 208 -1.48 2.80 9.87
CA LEU A 208 -1.27 4.24 9.97
C LEU A 208 -2.27 5.02 9.10
N LEU A 209 -2.53 4.59 7.87
CA LEU A 209 -3.57 5.17 7.01
C LEU A 209 -4.95 5.11 7.69
N THR A 210 -5.30 3.99 8.30
CA THR A 210 -6.57 3.83 9.01
C THR A 210 -6.69 4.82 10.17
N HIS A 211 -5.62 5.00 10.96
CA HIS A 211 -5.56 6.04 11.99
C HIS A 211 -5.73 7.45 11.42
N MET A 212 -5.06 7.76 10.31
CA MET A 212 -5.16 9.08 9.65
C MET A 212 -6.59 9.35 9.17
N VAL A 213 -7.24 8.37 8.51
CA VAL A 213 -8.62 8.50 8.03
C VAL A 213 -9.58 8.63 9.21
N ALA A 214 -9.46 7.79 10.24
CA ALA A 214 -10.29 7.87 11.44
C ALA A 214 -10.17 9.26 12.10
N HIS A 215 -8.95 9.78 12.24
CA HIS A 215 -8.68 11.09 12.80
C HIS A 215 -9.39 12.22 12.02
N VAL A 216 -9.19 12.29 10.69
CA VAL A 216 -9.79 13.37 9.88
C VAL A 216 -11.31 13.24 9.72
N THR A 217 -11.87 12.06 10.00
CA THR A 217 -13.32 11.78 9.98
C THR A 217 -13.96 11.80 11.37
N LYS A 218 -13.19 12.07 12.43
CA LYS A 218 -13.65 12.12 13.84
C LYS A 218 -14.23 10.77 14.33
N LEU A 219 -13.66 9.68 13.85
CA LEU A 219 -13.95 8.31 14.26
C LEU A 219 -12.81 7.76 15.13
N GLU A 220 -13.12 6.73 15.91
CA GLU A 220 -12.12 5.90 16.57
C GLU A 220 -11.67 4.78 15.62
N VAL A 221 -10.52 4.16 15.86
CA VAL A 221 -10.12 2.95 15.11
C VAL A 221 -10.56 1.68 15.83
N PHE A 222 -10.91 0.65 15.06
CA PHE A 222 -11.30 -0.66 15.59
C PHE A 222 -10.92 -1.79 14.65
N ILE A 223 -10.87 -3.02 15.19
CA ILE A 223 -11.20 -4.21 14.41
C ILE A 223 -12.18 -5.08 15.21
N HIS A 224 -13.22 -5.54 14.50
CA HIS A 224 -14.25 -6.52 14.85
C HIS A 224 -13.77 -7.62 15.81
N LYS A 225 -14.57 -7.84 16.86
CA LYS A 225 -14.52 -9.08 17.67
C LYS A 225 -14.98 -10.27 16.82
#